data_AF-A0A528H1N5-F1
#
_entry.id   AF-A0A528H1N5-F1
#
_cell.length_a   1.000
_cell.length_b   1.000
_cell.length_c   1.000
_cell.angle_alpha   90.00
_cell.angle_beta   90.00
_cell.angle_gamma   90.00
#
_symmetry.space_group_name_H-M   'P 1'
#
loop_
_entity.id
_entity.type
_entity.pdbx_description
1 polymer ?
#
loop_
_entity_poly.entity_id
_entity_poly.type
_entity_poly.pdbx_seq_one_letter_code
_entity_poly.pdbx_strand_id
1 'polypeptide(L)'
;GRFNGKQYGIPIQTTPELLLFRRDLFLEDGLTPPTTTDELVAAARHFHKPHIGLRGIAWNGARGTPMGHTFAMAMAAFGRPILNLRPMHGDFDTSFIAGERLRPVVDSEEGRLAAEHLLELLACAPLGILNMSWYERMVAYGRGEVAMAFG
;
A
#
# COMPACT_ATOMS: atom_id res chain seq x y z
N GLY A 1 -18.93 13.06 -1.31
CA GLY A 1 -18.84 12.39 -2.61
C GLY A 1 -20.03 12.76 -3.49
N ARG A 2 -19.92 12.46 -4.79
CA ARG A 2 -21.02 12.48 -5.75
C ARG A 2 -21.51 11.06 -6.00
N PHE A 3 -22.81 10.90 -6.21
CA PHE A 3 -23.43 9.65 -6.64
C PHE A 3 -24.55 9.97 -7.63
N ASN A 4 -24.54 9.32 -8.81
CA ASN A 4 -25.50 9.58 -9.91
C ASN A 4 -25.71 11.08 -10.19
N GLY A 5 -24.60 11.81 -10.33
CA GLY A 5 -24.61 13.25 -10.63
C GLY A 5 -24.95 14.17 -9.45
N LYS A 6 -25.46 13.65 -8.34
CA LYS A 6 -25.85 14.43 -7.15
C LYS A 6 -24.76 14.46 -6.08
N GLN A 7 -24.55 15.63 -5.46
CA GLN A 7 -23.59 15.80 -4.37
C GLN A 7 -24.21 15.34 -3.04
N TYR A 8 -23.58 14.39 -2.36
CA TYR A 8 -24.03 13.86 -1.05
C TYR A 8 -23.07 14.18 0.11
N GLY A 9 -21.87 14.70 -0.19
CA GLY A 9 -20.96 15.14 0.86
C GLY A 9 -19.81 15.95 0.31
N ILE A 10 -19.29 16.91 1.05
CA ILE A 10 -18.17 17.74 0.64
C ILE A 10 -16.88 17.11 1.19
N PRO A 11 -15.86 16.81 0.36
CA PRO A 11 -14.61 16.28 0.86
C PRO A 11 -13.91 17.36 1.69
N ILE A 12 -13.67 17.07 2.98
CA ILE A 12 -13.00 17.99 3.91
C ILE A 12 -11.49 17.74 3.93
N GLN A 13 -11.09 16.47 3.84
CA GLN A 13 -9.70 16.05 3.80
C GLN A 13 -9.55 14.89 2.81
N THR A 14 -8.54 14.98 1.96
CA THR A 14 -8.09 13.88 1.11
C THR A 14 -6.78 13.37 1.68
N THR A 15 -6.66 12.05 1.80
CA THR A 15 -5.48 11.41 2.36
C THR A 15 -4.91 10.52 1.27
N PRO A 16 -3.91 10.99 0.50
CA PRO A 16 -3.20 10.10 -0.41
C PRO A 16 -2.42 9.08 0.40
N GLU A 17 -2.30 7.85 -0.10
CA GLU A 17 -1.35 6.89 0.46
C GLU A 17 0.04 7.20 -0.11
N LEU A 18 1.00 7.48 0.78
CA LEU A 18 2.37 7.84 0.42
C LEU A 18 3.36 6.87 1.04
N LEU A 19 4.52 6.68 0.39
CA LEU A 19 5.64 5.98 1.01
C LEU A 19 6.47 6.98 1.83
N LEU A 20 6.54 6.77 3.13
CA LEU A 20 7.46 7.45 4.04
C LEU A 20 8.74 6.64 4.17
N PHE A 21 9.90 7.31 4.18
CA PHE A 21 11.20 6.65 4.31
C PHE A 21 12.20 7.46 5.14
N ARG A 22 13.07 6.76 5.85
CA ARG A 22 14.17 7.33 6.65
C ARG A 22 15.29 7.82 5.75
N ARG A 23 15.27 9.12 5.41
CA ARG A 23 16.26 9.75 4.53
C ARG A 23 17.70 9.56 5.00
N ASP A 24 17.93 9.58 6.31
CA ASP A 24 19.25 9.36 6.90
C ASP A 24 19.80 7.96 6.59
N LEU A 25 18.98 6.90 6.73
CA LEU A 25 19.37 5.53 6.41
C LEU A 25 19.66 5.36 4.91
N PHE A 26 18.85 5.96 4.06
CA PHE A 26 19.05 5.94 2.61
C PHE A 26 20.33 6.67 2.20
N LEU A 27 20.61 7.83 2.81
CA LEU A 27 21.85 8.58 2.53
C LEU A 27 23.10 7.86 3.04
N GLU A 28 23.04 7.27 4.24
CA GLU A 28 24.16 6.51 4.82
C GLU A 28 24.56 5.33 3.94
N ASP A 29 23.56 4.59 3.43
CA ASP A 29 23.79 3.41 2.59
C ASP A 29 23.88 3.75 1.08
N GLY A 30 23.83 5.04 0.71
CA GLY A 30 23.96 5.50 -0.69
C GLY A 30 22.80 5.10 -1.61
N LEU A 31 21.62 4.85 -1.06
CA LEU A 31 20.42 4.40 -1.77
C LEU A 31 19.51 5.57 -2.16
N THR A 32 18.82 5.41 -3.28
CA THR A 32 17.74 6.32 -3.69
C THR A 32 16.38 5.77 -3.24
N PRO A 33 15.38 6.64 -2.96
CA PRO A 33 14.04 6.19 -2.59
C PRO A 33 13.42 5.34 -3.71
N PRO A 34 12.74 4.22 -3.39
CA PRO A 34 12.20 3.33 -4.40
C PRO A 34 11.04 3.97 -5.16
N THR A 35 10.98 3.68 -6.46
CA THR A 35 9.97 4.18 -7.39
C THR A 35 9.16 3.06 -8.04
N THR A 36 9.59 1.80 -7.86
CA THR A 36 8.90 0.60 -8.33
C THR A 36 8.64 -0.37 -7.19
N THR A 37 7.73 -1.33 -7.39
CA THR A 37 7.45 -2.40 -6.42
C THR A 37 8.68 -3.26 -6.14
N ASP A 38 9.50 -3.52 -7.15
CA ASP A 38 10.71 -4.34 -7.02
C ASP A 38 11.80 -3.60 -6.22
N GLU A 39 12.00 -2.30 -6.51
CA GLU A 39 12.88 -1.43 -5.74
C GLU A 39 12.43 -1.33 -4.28
N LEU A 40 11.11 -1.28 -4.02
CA LEU A 40 10.56 -1.25 -2.68
C LEU A 40 10.90 -2.52 -1.90
N VAL A 41 10.72 -3.69 -2.50
CA VAL A 41 11.09 -4.98 -1.89
C VAL A 41 12.59 -5.03 -1.64
N ALA A 42 13.42 -4.62 -2.60
CA ALA A 42 14.86 -4.60 -2.46
C ALA A 42 15.32 -3.69 -1.30
N ALA A 43 14.79 -2.46 -1.23
CA ALA A 43 15.06 -1.53 -0.13
C ALA A 43 14.58 -2.09 1.22
N ALA A 44 13.39 -2.71 1.26
CA ALA A 44 12.85 -3.30 2.48
C ALA A 44 13.73 -4.44 2.98
N ARG A 45 14.20 -5.32 2.08
CA ARG A 45 15.14 -6.40 2.42
C ARG A 45 16.48 -5.85 2.92
N HIS A 46 17.01 -4.82 2.28
CA HIS A 46 18.27 -4.17 2.67
C HIS A 46 18.22 -3.59 4.09
N PHE A 47 17.13 -2.90 4.45
CA PHE A 47 16.97 -2.30 5.78
C PHE A 47 16.39 -3.26 6.83
N HIS A 48 15.98 -4.47 6.46
CA HIS A 48 15.50 -5.46 7.42
C HIS A 48 16.67 -6.06 8.22
N LYS A 49 17.05 -5.37 9.30
CA LYS A 49 18.16 -5.72 10.19
C LYS A 49 17.62 -6.08 11.59
N PRO A 50 16.95 -7.25 11.74
CA PRO A 50 16.16 -7.52 12.95
C PRO A 50 16.99 -7.68 14.22
N HIS A 51 18.27 -8.04 14.08
CA HIS A 51 19.24 -8.18 15.17
C HIS A 51 19.57 -6.86 15.88
N ILE A 52 19.34 -5.71 15.23
CA ILE A 52 19.46 -4.38 15.83
C ILE A 52 18.10 -3.68 15.99
N GLY A 53 16.99 -4.43 15.88
CA GLY A 53 15.64 -3.88 16.08
C GLY A 53 15.05 -3.12 14.89
N LEU A 54 15.77 -2.98 13.77
CA LEU A 54 15.27 -2.32 12.56
C LEU A 54 14.51 -3.30 11.65
N ARG A 55 13.34 -2.89 11.16
CA ARG A 55 12.54 -3.60 10.16
C ARG A 55 12.50 -2.82 8.85
N GLY A 56 12.32 -3.52 7.74
CA GLY A 56 12.37 -2.91 6.41
C GLY A 56 11.20 -1.97 6.16
N ILE A 57 9.98 -2.42 6.45
CA ILE A 57 8.76 -1.67 6.12
C ILE A 57 7.59 -2.01 7.04
N ALA A 58 6.73 -1.03 7.34
CA ALA A 58 5.40 -1.24 7.93
C ALA A 58 4.27 -0.81 6.98
N TRP A 59 3.15 -1.53 7.05
CA TRP A 59 1.98 -1.37 6.19
C TRP A 59 0.73 -1.90 6.91
N ASN A 60 -0.48 -1.69 6.36
CA ASN A 60 -1.71 -2.15 7.02
C ASN A 60 -1.91 -3.66 6.81
N GLY A 61 -1.50 -4.47 7.79
CA GLY A 61 -1.65 -5.93 7.76
C GLY A 61 -2.85 -6.45 8.57
N ALA A 62 -3.49 -5.60 9.38
CA ALA A 62 -4.62 -5.98 10.20
C ALA A 62 -5.84 -6.46 9.39
N ARG A 63 -6.47 -7.54 9.88
CA ARG A 63 -7.67 -8.14 9.27
C ARG A 63 -8.78 -7.10 9.06
N GLY A 64 -9.47 -7.21 7.93
CA GLY A 64 -10.63 -6.39 7.59
C GLY A 64 -10.25 -5.26 6.64
N THR A 65 -10.84 -4.08 6.84
CA THR A 65 -10.60 -2.89 6.02
C THR A 65 -9.12 -2.50 5.87
N PRO A 66 -8.24 -2.62 6.89
CA PRO A 66 -6.83 -2.27 6.73
C PRO A 66 -6.14 -3.12 5.66
N MET A 67 -6.24 -4.45 5.77
CA MET A 67 -5.71 -5.37 4.75
C MET A 67 -6.40 -5.17 3.39
N GLY A 68 -7.72 -4.98 3.37
CA GLY A 68 -8.45 -4.74 2.13
C GLY A 68 -7.99 -3.47 1.39
N HIS A 69 -7.67 -2.40 2.13
CA HIS A 69 -7.09 -1.18 1.58
C HIS A 69 -5.72 -1.47 0.94
N THR A 70 -4.78 -2.06 1.68
CA THR A 70 -3.44 -2.39 1.17
C THR A 70 -3.53 -3.22 -0.10
N PHE A 71 -4.38 -4.24 -0.10
CA PHE A 71 -4.53 -5.12 -1.25
C PHE A 71 -5.06 -4.36 -2.48
N ALA A 72 -6.05 -3.48 -2.30
CA ALA A 72 -6.57 -2.67 -3.40
C ALA A 72 -5.52 -1.72 -3.99
N MET A 73 -4.67 -1.12 -3.14
CA MET A 73 -3.57 -0.25 -3.57
C MET A 73 -2.45 -1.03 -4.27
N ALA A 74 -2.07 -2.19 -3.74
CA ALA A 74 -1.09 -3.07 -4.37
C ALA A 74 -1.58 -3.54 -5.76
N MET A 75 -2.83 -3.98 -5.87
CA MET A 75 -3.40 -4.40 -7.15
C MET A 75 -3.43 -3.24 -8.17
N ALA A 76 -3.77 -2.03 -7.72
CA ALA A 76 -3.73 -0.84 -8.56
C ALA A 76 -2.30 -0.52 -9.05
N ALA A 77 -1.28 -0.72 -8.21
CA ALA A 77 0.13 -0.58 -8.60
C ALA A 77 0.55 -1.59 -9.68
N PHE A 78 -0.09 -2.76 -9.73
CA PHE A 78 0.06 -3.75 -10.82
C PHE A 78 -0.84 -3.48 -12.04
N GLY A 79 -1.52 -2.33 -12.08
CA GLY A 79 -2.22 -1.84 -13.27
C GLY A 79 -3.71 -2.17 -13.32
N ARG A 80 -4.30 -2.72 -12.25
CA ARG A 80 -5.73 -3.05 -12.22
C ARG A 80 -6.40 -2.74 -10.88
N PRO A 81 -7.55 -2.02 -10.87
CA PRO A 81 -8.30 -1.81 -9.66
C PRO A 81 -9.00 -3.09 -9.21
N ILE A 82 -9.38 -3.14 -7.94
CA ILE A 82 -10.05 -4.29 -7.34
C ILE A 82 -11.44 -4.59 -7.94
N LEU A 83 -12.03 -3.61 -8.61
CA LEU A 83 -13.31 -3.72 -9.33
C LEU A 83 -13.07 -3.73 -10.84
N ASN A 84 -14.00 -4.31 -11.60
CA ASN A 84 -13.96 -4.33 -13.06
C ASN A 84 -14.26 -2.95 -13.69
N LEU A 85 -13.41 -1.95 -13.46
CA LEU A 85 -13.56 -0.60 -13.99
C LEU A 85 -12.95 -0.49 -15.40
N ARG A 86 -13.51 0.40 -16.22
CA ARG A 86 -13.01 0.67 -17.58
C ARG A 86 -11.85 1.65 -17.49
N PRO A 87 -10.72 1.36 -18.15
CA PRO A 87 -9.64 2.32 -18.28
C PRO A 87 -10.09 3.60 -19.00
N MET A 88 -9.68 4.76 -18.50
CA MET A 88 -9.99 6.07 -19.04
C MET A 88 -8.85 7.05 -18.74
N HIS A 89 -8.15 7.54 -19.78
CA HIS A 89 -7.10 8.56 -19.69
C HIS A 89 -6.00 8.31 -18.62
N GLY A 90 -5.50 7.07 -18.52
CA GLY A 90 -4.48 6.72 -17.53
C GLY A 90 -5.01 6.45 -16.12
N ASP A 91 -6.33 6.49 -15.94
CA ASP A 91 -7.04 6.12 -14.71
C ASP A 91 -8.24 5.21 -15.06
N PHE A 92 -9.24 5.12 -14.18
CA PHE A 92 -10.42 4.29 -14.33
C PHE A 92 -11.71 5.11 -14.19
N ASP A 93 -12.68 4.80 -15.04
CA ASP A 93 -13.99 5.44 -15.01
C ASP A 93 -14.77 5.00 -13.77
N THR A 94 -14.93 5.95 -12.84
CA THR A 94 -15.70 5.82 -11.59
C THR A 94 -17.05 6.55 -11.63
N SER A 95 -17.42 7.13 -12.78
CA SER A 95 -18.62 7.96 -12.90
C SER A 95 -19.93 7.16 -12.85
N PHE A 96 -19.91 5.94 -13.38
CA PHE A 96 -21.05 5.01 -13.35
C PHE A 96 -20.57 3.57 -13.11
N ILE A 97 -20.71 3.11 -11.87
CA ILE A 97 -20.32 1.77 -11.45
C ILE A 97 -21.60 0.96 -11.17
N ALA A 98 -21.98 0.09 -12.11
CA ALA A 98 -23.16 -0.77 -11.99
C ALA A 98 -22.95 -2.11 -12.70
N GLY A 99 -23.73 -3.12 -12.31
CA GLY A 99 -23.73 -4.45 -12.93
C GLY A 99 -22.32 -5.07 -12.94
N GLU A 100 -21.87 -5.48 -14.12
CA GLU A 100 -20.55 -6.10 -14.33
C GLU A 100 -19.36 -5.23 -13.87
N ARG A 101 -19.55 -3.91 -13.74
CA ARG A 101 -18.50 -2.98 -13.28
C ARG A 101 -18.30 -2.97 -11.77
N LEU A 102 -19.29 -3.47 -11.01
CA LEU A 102 -19.19 -3.68 -9.56
C LEU A 102 -18.56 -5.02 -9.19
N ARG A 103 -18.24 -5.87 -10.18
CA ARG A 103 -17.67 -7.19 -9.88
C ARG A 103 -16.25 -7.06 -9.36
N PRO A 104 -15.93 -7.69 -8.22
CA PRO A 104 -14.55 -7.87 -7.80
C PRO A 104 -13.78 -8.70 -8.82
N VAL A 105 -12.54 -8.30 -9.08
CA VAL A 105 -11.62 -8.99 -10.01
C VAL A 105 -10.35 -9.45 -9.30
N VAL A 106 -10.46 -9.74 -8.01
CA VAL A 106 -9.34 -10.18 -7.14
C VAL A 106 -8.68 -11.45 -7.67
N ASP A 107 -9.46 -12.38 -8.24
CA ASP A 107 -8.96 -13.58 -8.89
C ASP A 107 -8.50 -13.25 -10.32
N SER A 108 -7.32 -12.64 -10.41
CA SER A 108 -6.67 -12.20 -11.64
C SER A 108 -5.15 -12.28 -11.48
N GLU A 109 -4.43 -12.15 -12.60
CA GLU A 109 -2.97 -12.12 -12.58
C GLU A 109 -2.45 -10.94 -11.75
N GLU A 110 -3.07 -9.76 -11.85
CA GLU A 110 -2.68 -8.60 -11.04
C GLU A 110 -2.97 -8.83 -9.55
N GLY A 111 -4.06 -9.55 -9.23
CA GLY A 111 -4.36 -9.96 -7.86
C GLY A 111 -3.33 -10.96 -7.31
N ARG A 112 -2.85 -11.89 -8.13
CA ARG A 112 -1.76 -12.81 -7.77
C ARG A 112 -0.46 -12.06 -7.50
N LEU A 113 -0.05 -11.17 -8.41
CA LEU A 113 1.15 -10.33 -8.25
C LEU A 113 1.07 -9.45 -7.00
N ALA A 114 -0.10 -8.85 -6.71
CA ALA A 114 -0.34 -8.09 -5.49
C ALA A 114 -0.17 -8.95 -4.24
N ALA A 115 -0.73 -10.17 -4.23
CA ALA A 115 -0.58 -11.09 -3.10
C ALA A 115 0.89 -11.50 -2.88
N GLU A 116 1.61 -11.84 -3.95
CA GLU A 116 3.03 -12.21 -3.90
C GLU A 116 3.90 -11.07 -3.39
N HIS A 117 3.71 -9.86 -3.92
CA HIS A 117 4.40 -8.66 -3.45
C HIS A 117 4.20 -8.42 -1.95
N LEU A 118 2.95 -8.57 -1.47
CA LEU A 118 2.65 -8.39 -0.05
C LEU A 118 3.27 -9.49 0.83
N LEU A 119 3.40 -10.72 0.33
CA LEU A 119 4.13 -11.79 1.01
C LEU A 119 5.64 -11.49 1.08
N GLU A 120 6.22 -10.87 0.06
CA GLU A 120 7.62 -10.42 0.11
C GLU A 120 7.83 -9.29 1.13
N LEU A 121 6.92 -8.30 1.16
CA LEU A 121 6.97 -7.25 2.16
C LEU A 121 6.73 -7.79 3.58
N LEU A 122 5.87 -8.79 3.74
CA LEU A 122 5.62 -9.47 5.02
C LEU A 122 6.91 -10.04 5.61
N ALA A 123 7.78 -10.62 4.78
CA ALA A 123 9.07 -11.15 5.22
C ALA A 123 10.00 -10.07 5.81
N CYS A 124 9.79 -8.80 5.46
CA CYS A 124 10.61 -7.67 5.90
C CYS A 124 9.93 -6.81 7.00
N ALA A 125 8.71 -7.16 7.40
CA ALA A 125 7.87 -6.36 8.28
C ALA A 125 8.09 -6.65 9.78
N PRO A 126 7.58 -5.79 10.68
CA PRO A 126 7.48 -6.09 12.10
C PRO A 126 6.72 -7.40 12.38
N LEU A 127 7.11 -8.13 13.43
CA LEU A 127 6.45 -9.39 13.81
C LEU A 127 4.94 -9.24 14.08
N GLY A 128 4.52 -8.05 14.54
CA GLY A 128 3.13 -7.72 14.82
C GLY A 128 2.33 -7.18 13.63
N ILE A 129 2.88 -7.17 12.41
CA ILE A 129 2.28 -6.52 11.24
C ILE A 129 0.84 -6.94 10.95
N LEU A 130 0.48 -8.21 11.20
CA LEU A 130 -0.88 -8.73 11.00
C LEU A 130 -1.92 -8.18 11.99
N ASN A 131 -1.46 -7.40 12.98
CA ASN A 131 -2.30 -6.66 13.93
C ASN A 131 -2.13 -5.15 13.78
N MET A 132 -1.32 -4.68 12.82
CA MET A 132 -1.07 -3.25 12.60
C MET A 132 -2.01 -2.66 11.56
N SER A 133 -2.61 -1.53 11.91
CA SER A 133 -3.40 -0.67 11.03
C SER A 133 -2.74 0.71 10.88
N TRP A 134 -3.49 1.70 10.40
CA TRP A 134 -2.98 3.04 10.11
C TRP A 134 -2.26 3.69 11.30
N TYR A 135 -2.75 3.47 12.52
CA TYR A 135 -2.14 4.06 13.71
C TYR A 135 -0.82 3.36 14.09
N GLU A 136 -0.83 2.04 14.21
CA GLU A 136 0.32 1.27 14.69
C GLU A 136 1.52 1.38 13.74
N ARG A 137 1.28 1.37 12.42
CA ARG A 137 2.35 1.54 11.42
C ARG A 137 3.06 2.89 11.55
N MET A 138 2.30 3.95 11.84
CA MET A 138 2.84 5.30 12.00
C MET A 138 3.59 5.47 13.33
N VAL A 139 3.12 4.81 14.39
CA VAL A 139 3.86 4.76 15.67
C VAL A 139 5.20 4.05 15.49
N ALA A 140 5.23 2.89 14.83
CA ALA A 140 6.47 2.16 14.57
C ALA A 140 7.48 3.00 13.75
N TYR A 141 6.99 3.70 12.72
CA TYR A 141 7.81 4.62 11.93
C TYR A 141 8.35 5.79 12.78
N GLY A 142 7.50 6.42 13.58
CA GLY A 142 7.88 7.53 14.47
C GLY A 142 8.90 7.14 15.56
N ARG A 143 8.91 5.86 15.97
CA ARG A 143 9.91 5.31 16.90
C ARG A 143 11.22 4.90 16.23
N GLY A 144 11.29 4.97 14.90
CA GLY A 144 12.47 4.52 14.14
C GLY A 144 12.65 3.00 14.11
N GLU A 145 11.59 2.23 14.38
CA GLU A 145 11.62 0.77 14.38
C GLU A 145 11.57 0.20 12.94
N VAL A 146 11.11 1.01 11.98
CA VAL A 146 11.03 0.67 10.56
C VAL A 146 11.71 1.73 9.70
N ALA A 147 12.37 1.30 8.62
CA ALA A 147 13.02 2.21 7.67
C ALA A 147 12.01 2.90 6.74
N MET A 148 10.91 2.21 6.42
CA MET A 148 9.85 2.72 5.55
C MET A 148 8.47 2.41 6.12
N ALA A 149 7.47 3.20 5.75
CA ALA A 149 6.06 2.89 6.02
C ALA A 149 5.16 3.50 4.96
N PHE A 150 4.08 2.81 4.59
CA PHE A 150 2.97 3.48 3.92
C PHE A 150 2.28 4.40 4.94
N GLY A 151 1.89 5.60 4.52
CA GLY A 151 1.37 6.70 5.34
C GLY A 151 0.09 7.29 4.77
#